data_AF-A0A433BET1-F1
#
_entry.id   AF-A0A433BET1-F1
#
_cell.length_a   1.000
_cell.length_b   1.000
_cell.length_c   1.000
_cell.angle_alpha   90.00
_cell.angle_beta   90.00
_cell.angle_gamma   90.00
#
_symmetry.space_group_name_H-M   'P 1'
#
loop_
_entity.id
_entity.type
_entity.pdbx_description
1 polymer ?
#
loop_
_entity_poly.entity_id
_entity_poly.type
_entity_poly.pdbx_seq_one_letter_code
_entity_poly.pdbx_strand_id
1 'polypeptide(L)'
;MSWLSKILGKGDQSSTESWPGDALLIDVRSPSEFQAGHVEGAVNLPLSELAASAPSRLPDKTRPLVLYCQSGMRSASAQQWLQAHGYQHLINGRSASTVAFRLQRQIVRG
;
A
#
# COMPACT_ATOMS: atom_id res chain seq x y z
N MET A 1 -1.53 32.41 19.04
CA MET A 1 -2.57 31.39 19.34
C MET A 1 -3.00 30.77 18.03
N SER A 2 -2.87 29.45 17.96
CA SER A 2 -3.02 28.56 16.81
C SER A 2 -4.27 28.82 15.95
N TRP A 3 -4.10 29.41 14.76
CA TRP A 3 -5.13 29.42 13.71
C TRP A 3 -4.56 29.47 12.26
N LEU A 4 -3.34 28.97 12.01
CA LEU A 4 -2.81 28.91 10.62
C LEU A 4 -2.17 27.58 10.21
N SER A 5 -1.97 26.63 11.13
CA SER A 5 -1.40 25.31 10.79
C SER A 5 -2.41 24.30 10.21
N LYS A 6 -3.68 24.68 10.01
CA LYS A 6 -4.75 23.76 9.57
C LYS A 6 -5.24 23.96 8.13
N ILE A 7 -4.69 24.90 7.38
CA ILE A 7 -5.15 25.23 6.00
C ILE A 7 -4.13 24.83 4.92
N LEU A 8 -2.99 24.27 5.30
CA LEU A 8 -1.93 23.78 4.40
C LEU A 8 -1.57 22.31 4.69
N GLY A 9 -2.54 21.53 5.18
CA GLY A 9 -2.36 20.16 5.65
C GLY A 9 -3.03 19.12 4.75
N LYS A 10 -2.72 19.12 3.46
CA LYS A 10 -3.02 17.97 2.59
C LYS A 10 -1.95 17.92 1.51
N GLY A 11 -0.73 17.63 1.96
CA GLY A 11 0.41 17.46 1.09
C GLY A 11 0.11 16.38 0.05
N ASP A 12 0.28 16.73 -1.21
CA ASP A 12 0.72 15.77 -2.20
C ASP A 12 2.05 15.19 -1.69
N GLN A 13 2.00 14.00 -1.10
CA GLN A 13 3.18 13.29 -0.58
C GLN A 13 3.98 12.66 -1.73
N SER A 14 4.29 13.46 -2.77
CA SER A 14 5.13 13.07 -3.91
C SER A 14 6.60 13.46 -3.75
N SER A 15 7.00 13.93 -2.57
CA SER A 15 8.37 14.33 -2.23
C SER A 15 9.17 13.22 -1.55
N THR A 16 10.12 12.61 -2.28
CA THR A 16 11.43 12.11 -1.80
C THR A 16 11.56 11.17 -0.59
N GLU A 17 10.49 10.65 0.01
CA GLU A 17 10.62 9.67 1.09
C GLU A 17 11.05 8.31 0.55
N SER A 18 12.22 7.85 1.00
CA SER A 18 12.69 6.48 0.81
C SER A 18 11.68 5.51 1.42
N TRP A 19 11.23 4.53 0.65
CA TRP A 19 10.34 3.49 1.19
C TRP A 19 11.13 2.56 2.12
N PRO A 20 10.56 2.14 3.26
CA PRO A 20 11.25 1.22 4.17
C PRO A 20 11.57 -0.10 3.45
N GLY A 21 12.82 -0.55 3.53
CA GLY A 21 13.26 -1.78 2.85
C GLY A 21 12.58 -3.05 3.40
N ASP A 22 12.10 -2.99 4.64
CA ASP A 22 11.38 -4.03 5.37
C ASP A 22 9.85 -3.95 5.23
N ALA A 23 9.35 -2.95 4.48
CA ALA A 23 7.92 -2.78 4.26
C ALA A 23 7.30 -4.03 3.61
N LEU A 24 6.14 -4.43 4.12
CA LEU A 24 5.37 -5.50 3.51
C LEU A 24 4.65 -4.96 2.27
N LEU A 25 4.86 -5.62 1.14
CA LEU A 25 4.19 -5.25 -0.11
C LEU A 25 2.84 -5.96 -0.19
N ILE A 26 1.78 -5.20 -0.37
CA ILE A 26 0.42 -5.72 -0.46
C ILE A 26 -0.16 -5.36 -1.82
N ASP A 27 -0.45 -6.39 -2.61
CA ASP A 27 -1.19 -6.26 -3.85
C ASP A 27 -2.68 -6.39 -3.57
N VAL A 28 -3.43 -5.29 -3.72
CA VAL A 28 -4.87 -5.28 -3.45
C VAL A 28 -5.72 -5.61 -4.68
N ARG A 29 -5.10 -6.08 -5.76
CA ARG A 29 -5.79 -6.58 -6.96
C ARG A 29 -6.40 -7.96 -6.73
N SER A 30 -7.17 -8.43 -7.71
CA SER A 30 -7.70 -9.80 -7.69
C SER A 30 -6.59 -10.84 -7.74
N PRO A 31 -6.85 -12.08 -7.27
CA PRO A 31 -5.89 -13.18 -7.37
C PRO A 31 -5.42 -13.45 -8.81
N SER A 32 -6.31 -13.33 -9.80
CA SER A 32 -5.96 -13.52 -11.21
C SER A 32 -5.01 -12.44 -11.72
N GLU A 33 -5.21 -11.17 -11.34
CA GLU A 33 -4.28 -10.08 -11.67
C GLU A 33 -2.91 -10.25 -11.00
N PHE A 34 -2.89 -10.78 -9.77
CA PHE A 34 -1.67 -11.08 -9.04
C PHE A 34 -0.89 -12.21 -9.72
N GLN A 35 -1.56 -13.32 -10.07
CA GLN A 35 -0.95 -14.46 -10.76
C GLN A 35 -0.40 -14.09 -12.15
N ALA A 36 -1.10 -13.22 -12.87
CA ALA A 36 -0.65 -12.72 -14.18
C ALA A 36 0.65 -11.90 -14.09
N GLY A 37 0.95 -11.34 -12.92
CA GLY A 37 2.20 -10.67 -12.63
C GLY A 37 2.12 -9.76 -11.42
N HIS A 38 3.03 -9.89 -10.45
CA HIS A 38 3.09 -9.10 -9.22
C HIS A 38 4.54 -8.81 -8.81
N VAL A 39 4.75 -7.91 -7.85
CA VAL A 39 6.09 -7.58 -7.36
C VAL A 39 6.62 -8.72 -6.49
N GLU A 40 7.87 -9.13 -6.70
CA GLU A 40 8.50 -10.16 -5.87
C GLU A 40 8.40 -9.87 -4.37
N GLY A 41 7.96 -10.87 -3.61
CA GLY A 41 7.72 -10.78 -2.17
C GLY A 41 6.44 -10.04 -1.79
N ALA A 42 5.59 -9.68 -2.74
CA ALA A 42 4.27 -9.15 -2.45
C ALA A 42 3.29 -10.23 -1.97
N VAL A 43 2.40 -9.82 -1.10
CA VAL A 43 1.28 -10.60 -0.61
C VAL A 43 0.02 -10.12 -1.31
N ASN A 44 -0.74 -11.04 -1.90
CA ASN A 44 -2.08 -10.70 -2.38
C ASN A 44 -3.05 -10.58 -1.20
N LEU A 45 -3.73 -9.46 -1.11
CA LEU A 45 -4.83 -9.21 -0.18
C LEU A 45 -5.87 -8.34 -0.92
N PRO A 46 -6.74 -8.96 -1.72
CA PRO A 46 -7.67 -8.24 -2.58
C PRO A 46 -8.49 -7.20 -1.80
N LEU A 47 -8.74 -6.04 -2.41
CA LEU A 47 -9.52 -4.97 -1.76
C LEU A 47 -10.91 -5.47 -1.29
N SER A 48 -11.53 -6.39 -2.03
CA SER A 48 -12.82 -7.01 -1.69
C SER A 48 -12.79 -7.83 -0.40
N GLU A 49 -11.63 -8.36 -0.01
CA GLU A 49 -11.45 -9.23 1.15
C GLU A 49 -10.71 -8.52 2.30
N LEU A 50 -10.22 -7.31 2.07
CA LEU A 50 -9.37 -6.56 3.00
C LEU A 50 -10.01 -6.46 4.39
N ALA A 51 -11.28 -6.09 4.47
CA ALA A 51 -11.96 -5.87 5.74
C ALA A 51 -12.08 -7.14 6.59
N ALA A 52 -12.29 -8.29 5.94
CA ALA A 52 -12.41 -9.58 6.62
C ALA A 52 -11.04 -10.17 6.99
N SER A 53 -10.03 -9.95 6.15
CA SER A 53 -8.75 -10.66 6.22
C SER A 53 -7.62 -9.84 6.87
N ALA A 54 -7.65 -8.51 6.83
CA ALA A 54 -6.59 -7.68 7.41
C ALA A 54 -6.37 -7.92 8.92
N PRO A 55 -7.41 -8.06 9.77
CA PRO A 55 -7.20 -8.26 11.21
C PRO A 55 -6.39 -9.52 11.56
N SER A 56 -6.54 -10.59 10.79
CA SER A 56 -5.82 -11.86 11.01
C SER A 56 -4.48 -11.89 10.27
N ARG A 57 -4.42 -11.33 9.06
CA ARG A 57 -3.23 -11.39 8.20
C ARG A 57 -2.21 -10.29 8.44
N LEU A 58 -2.65 -9.16 8.96
CA LEU A 58 -1.83 -7.98 9.27
C LEU A 58 -2.03 -7.59 10.75
N PRO A 59 -1.72 -8.46 11.72
CA PRO A 59 -2.00 -8.18 13.13
C PRO A 59 -1.13 -7.05 13.70
N ASP A 60 0.08 -6.87 13.16
CA ASP A 60 0.96 -5.75 13.51
C ASP A 60 0.57 -4.49 12.73
N LYS A 61 -0.08 -3.55 13.43
CA LYS A 61 -0.52 -2.26 12.89
C LYS A 61 0.59 -1.22 12.75
N THR A 62 1.77 -1.50 13.30
CA THR A 62 2.96 -0.62 13.25
C THR A 62 3.93 -1.00 12.14
N ARG A 63 3.79 -2.19 11.55
CA ARG A 63 4.61 -2.58 10.40
C ARG A 63 4.34 -1.68 9.18
N PRO A 64 5.39 -1.16 8.50
CA PRO A 64 5.20 -0.43 7.26
C PRO A 64 4.59 -1.29 6.14
N LEU A 65 3.57 -0.75 5.47
CA LEU A 65 2.88 -1.40 4.35
C LEU A 65 2.96 -0.53 3.10
N VAL A 66 3.37 -1.13 1.98
CA VAL A 66 3.25 -0.53 0.64
C VAL A 66 2.10 -1.23 -0.07
N LEU A 67 1.01 -0.51 -0.27
CA LEU A 67 -0.20 -1.00 -0.92
C LEU A 67 -0.18 -0.59 -2.39
N TYR A 68 -0.38 -1.51 -3.32
CA TYR A 68 -0.45 -1.17 -4.73
C TYR A 68 -1.56 -1.93 -5.46
N CYS A 69 -1.93 -1.41 -6.62
CA CYS A 69 -2.88 -2.05 -7.50
C CYS A 69 -2.49 -1.86 -8.98
N GLN A 70 -3.46 -1.50 -9.83
CA GLN A 70 -3.22 -1.20 -11.25
C GLN A 70 -2.77 0.26 -11.46
N SER A 71 -3.47 1.22 -10.84
CA SER A 71 -3.27 2.66 -11.08
C SER A 71 -3.18 3.51 -9.80
N GLY A 72 -3.41 2.93 -8.63
CA GLY A 72 -3.40 3.60 -7.33
C GLY A 72 -4.76 3.84 -6.68
N MET A 73 -5.88 3.64 -7.39
CA MET A 73 -7.22 3.91 -6.85
C MET A 73 -7.62 2.88 -5.78
N ARG A 74 -7.53 1.58 -6.09
CA ARG A 74 -7.86 0.52 -5.12
C ARG A 74 -6.94 0.53 -3.89
N SER A 75 -5.65 0.83 -4.08
CA SER A 75 -4.69 0.95 -2.97
C SER A 75 -4.92 2.20 -2.13
N ALA A 76 -5.42 3.30 -2.70
CA ALA A 76 -5.88 4.45 -1.91
C ALA A 76 -7.07 4.10 -1.03
N SER A 77 -8.06 3.36 -1.55
CA SER A 77 -9.19 2.89 -0.75
C SER A 77 -8.76 1.93 0.35
N ALA A 78 -7.86 0.99 0.04
CA ALA A 78 -7.28 0.10 1.05
C ALA A 78 -6.53 0.87 2.14
N GLN A 79 -5.71 1.86 1.74
CA GLN A 79 -4.98 2.72 2.66
C GLN A 79 -5.93 3.47 3.60
N GLN A 80 -6.99 4.08 3.08
CA GLN A 80 -7.97 4.80 3.88
C GLN A 80 -8.66 3.89 4.90
N TRP A 81 -9.06 2.69 4.47
CA TRP A 81 -9.68 1.72 5.36
C TRP A 81 -8.70 1.28 6.47
N LEU A 82 -7.47 0.88 6.11
CA LEU A 82 -6.46 0.46 7.08
C LEU A 82 -6.10 1.60 8.05
N GLN A 83 -5.95 2.82 7.57
CA GLN A 83 -5.69 3.98 8.42
C GLN A 83 -6.83 4.19 9.44
N ALA A 84 -8.09 4.08 9.01
CA ALA A 84 -9.25 4.16 9.89
C ALA A 84 -9.29 3.04 10.95
N HIS A 85 -8.59 1.93 10.71
CA HIS A 85 -8.51 0.78 11.62
C HIS A 85 -7.19 0.74 12.42
N GLY A 86 -6.42 1.83 12.41
CA GLY A 86 -5.28 2.05 13.30
C GLY A 86 -3.92 1.59 12.75
N TYR A 87 -3.83 1.28 11.45
CA TYR A 87 -2.54 1.03 10.80
C TYR A 87 -1.80 2.35 10.57
N GLN A 88 -0.51 2.39 10.92
CA GLN A 88 0.21 3.67 11.13
C GLN A 88 1.07 4.09 9.93
N HIS A 89 1.70 3.13 9.25
CA HIS A 89 2.71 3.41 8.22
C HIS A 89 2.26 2.84 6.88
N LEU A 90 1.51 3.64 6.11
CA LEU A 90 0.88 3.20 4.87
C LEU A 90 1.35 4.05 3.68
N ILE A 91 1.78 3.39 2.62
CA ILE A 91 2.24 4.01 1.38
C ILE A 91 1.38 3.52 0.22
N ASN A 92 0.82 4.45 -0.56
CA ASN A 92 0.20 4.12 -1.85
C ASN A 92 1.28 3.95 -2.93
N GLY A 93 1.65 2.70 -3.19
CA GLY A 93 2.64 2.32 -4.19
C GLY A 93 2.17 2.43 -5.65
N ARG A 94 0.91 2.80 -5.88
CA ARG A 94 0.29 2.97 -7.20
C ARG A 94 0.20 1.67 -8.00
N SER A 95 1.13 1.40 -8.91
CA SER A 95 1.14 0.23 -9.78
C SER A 95 2.25 -0.74 -9.41
N ALA A 96 2.11 -2.01 -9.80
CA ALA A 96 3.16 -3.01 -9.63
C ALA A 96 4.50 -2.52 -10.22
N SER A 97 4.47 -1.89 -11.41
CA SER A 97 5.66 -1.35 -12.06
C SER A 97 6.30 -0.21 -11.27
N THR A 98 5.50 0.68 -10.66
CA THR A 98 6.02 1.76 -9.80
C THR A 98 6.72 1.18 -8.57
N VAL A 99 6.12 0.18 -7.93
CA VAL A 99 6.71 -0.47 -6.75
C VAL A 99 7.98 -1.23 -7.11
N ALA A 100 7.95 -2.04 -8.17
CA ALA A 100 9.09 -2.77 -8.69
C ALA A 100 10.26 -1.84 -9.01
N PHE A 101 10.01 -0.73 -9.71
CA PHE A 101 11.04 0.27 -10.04
C PHE A 101 11.63 0.91 -8.79
N ARG A 102 10.80 1.37 -7.84
CA ARG A 102 11.27 2.06 -6.63
C ARG A 102 12.04 1.16 -5.67
N LEU A 103 11.64 -0.10 -5.56
CA LEU A 103 12.27 -1.06 -4.66
C LEU A 103 13.31 -1.93 -5.37
N GLN A 104 13.56 -1.69 -6.66
CA GLN A 104 14.44 -2.50 -7.51
C GLN A 104 14.12 -4.01 -7.45
N ARG A 105 12.83 -4.34 -7.38
CA ARG A 105 12.32 -5.72 -7.34
C ARG A 105 11.78 -6.13 -8.70
N GLN A 106 11.76 -7.43 -8.96
CA GLN A 106 11.23 -7.96 -10.21
C GLN A 106 9.71 -8.07 -10.19
N ILE A 107 9.11 -8.04 -11.39
CA ILE A 107 7.74 -8.53 -11.58
C ILE A 107 7.82 -10.02 -11.89
N VAL A 108 7.24 -10.84 -11.01
CA VAL A 108 7.19 -12.29 -11.10
C VAL A 108 5.77 -12.75 -11.45
N ARG A 109 5.62 -13.97 -11.96
CA ARG A 109 4.34 -14.59 -12.33
C ARG A 109 4.16 -15.90 -11.57
N GLY A 110 2.91 -16.32 -11.39
CA GLY A 110 2.53 -17.46 -10.54
C GLY A 110 1.98 -17.02 -9.21
#